data_AF-A0A524Q4A5-F1
#
_entry.id   AF-A0A524Q4A5-F1
#
_cell.length_a   1.000
_cell.length_b   1.000
_cell.length_c   1.000
_cell.angle_alpha   90.00
_cell.angle_beta   90.00
_cell.angle_gamma   90.00
#
_symmetry.space_group_name_H-M   'P 1'
#
loop_
_entity.id
_entity.type
_entity.pdbx_description
1 polymer ?
#
loop_
_entity_poly.entity_id
_entity_poly.type
_entity_poly.pdbx_seq_one_letter_code
_entity_poly.pdbx_strand_id
1 'polypeptide(L)' 'MALTVHTDRYDDSKLEPEVDGYDARRSAAQPIALDKQRDTQHYGVQESYGWSEDKARQVSRPARADFGRYLREHGFRLD' A
#
# COMPACT_ATOMS: atom_id res chain seq x y z
N MET A 1 11.20 -7.92 -10.77
CA MET A 1 10.38 -9.16 -10.66
C MET A 1 10.57 -9.87 -9.33
N ALA A 2 11.69 -9.67 -8.61
CA ALA A 2 11.98 -10.37 -7.35
C ALA A 2 11.01 -10.09 -6.18
N LEU A 3 10.33 -8.93 -6.14
CA LEU A 3 9.37 -8.59 -5.06
C LEU A 3 8.00 -9.28 -5.18
N THR A 4 7.62 -9.77 -6.35
CA THR A 4 6.29 -10.33 -6.60
C THR A 4 6.33 -11.75 -7.14
N VAL A 5 7.48 -12.18 -7.68
CA VAL A 5 7.71 -13.54 -8.16
C VAL A 5 8.85 -14.11 -7.33
N HIS A 6 8.56 -15.14 -6.54
CA HIS A 6 9.53 -15.87 -5.74
C HIS A 6 9.66 -17.30 -6.26
N THR A 7 10.85 -17.88 -6.15
CA THR A 7 11.12 -19.27 -6.58
C THR A 7 11.15 -20.16 -5.34
N ASP A 8 10.44 -21.29 -5.38
CA ASP A 8 10.33 -22.31 -4.33
C ASP A 8 9.64 -21.89 -3.02
N ARG A 9 9.90 -20.68 -2.52
CA ARG A 9 9.34 -20.15 -1.27
C ARG A 9 9.20 -18.63 -1.32
N TYR A 10 8.36 -18.09 -0.45
CA TYR A 10 8.34 -16.66 -0.17
C TYR A 10 9.72 -16.20 0.34
N ASP A 11 10.22 -15.11 -0.22
CA ASP A 11 11.53 -14.52 0.13
C ASP A 11 11.41 -13.00 0.13
N ASP A 12 11.42 -12.42 1.32
CA ASP A 12 11.39 -10.98 1.58
C ASP A 12 12.73 -10.47 2.12
N SER A 13 13.82 -11.24 2.00
CA SER A 13 15.15 -10.89 2.52
C SER A 13 15.70 -9.57 2.00
N LYS A 14 15.15 -9.05 0.89
CA LYS A 14 15.52 -7.76 0.28
C LYS A 14 14.34 -6.79 0.17
N LEU A 15 13.28 -6.99 0.94
CA LEU A 15 12.02 -6.25 0.79
C LEU A 15 12.24 -4.73 0.89
N GLU A 16 12.84 -4.25 1.97
CA GLU A 16 13.07 -2.81 2.20
C GLU A 16 13.84 -2.14 1.05
N PRO A 17 15.07 -2.56 0.68
CA PRO A 17 15.82 -1.88 -0.38
C PRO A 17 15.18 -1.98 -1.76
N GLU A 18 14.45 -3.07 -2.05
CA GLU A 18 13.75 -3.23 -3.32
C GLU A 18 12.49 -2.37 -3.40
N VAL A 19 11.77 -2.18 -2.28
CA VAL A 19 10.63 -1.26 -2.17
C VAL A 19 11.10 0.18 -2.32
N ASP A 20 12.18 0.59 -1.65
CA ASP A 20 12.77 1.92 -1.81
C ASP A 20 13.19 2.18 -3.27
N GLY A 21 13.87 1.20 -3.88
CA GLY A 21 14.27 1.26 -5.28
C GLY A 21 13.06 1.30 -6.24
N TYR A 22 11.96 0.65 -5.89
CA TYR A 22 10.71 0.74 -6.65
C TYR A 22 10.06 2.12 -6.49
N ASP A 23 9.97 2.65 -5.28
CA ASP A 23 9.41 3.96 -5.00
C ASP A 23 10.15 5.06 -5.75
N ALA A 24 11.49 5.05 -5.72
CA ALA A 24 12.30 6.02 -6.46
C ALA A 24 12.01 5.98 -7.97
N ARG A 25 12.01 4.78 -8.58
CA ARG A 25 11.70 4.60 -10.01
C ARG A 25 10.27 5.05 -10.33
N ARG A 26 9.32 4.70 -9.48
CA ARG A 26 7.90 4.99 -9.69
C ARG A 26 7.59 6.48 -9.53
N SER A 27 8.20 7.15 -8.57
CA SER A 27 8.08 8.60 -8.36
C SER A 27 8.73 9.40 -9.48
N ALA A 28 9.88 8.95 -9.99
CA ALA A 28 10.53 9.57 -11.16
C ALA A 28 9.65 9.45 -12.43
N ALA A 29 9.01 8.29 -12.64
CA ALA A 29 8.18 8.05 -13.81
C ALA A 29 6.80 8.73 -13.73
N GLN A 30 6.15 8.73 -12.55
CA GLN A 30 4.85 9.36 -12.37
C GLN A 30 4.74 10.01 -10.97
N PRO A 31 5.24 11.24 -10.82
CA PRO A 31 5.25 11.93 -9.53
C PRO A 31 3.83 12.18 -9.03
N ILE A 32 3.64 12.10 -7.70
CA ILE A 32 2.39 12.44 -7.03
C ILE A 32 2.50 13.91 -6.60
N ALA A 33 1.65 14.76 -7.16
CA ALA A 33 1.61 16.17 -6.81
C ALA A 33 1.21 16.37 -5.33
N LEU A 34 1.69 17.44 -4.71
CA LEU A 34 1.50 17.72 -3.27
C LEU A 34 0.01 17.76 -2.88
N ASP A 35 -0.84 18.33 -3.74
CA ASP A 35 -2.29 18.44 -3.57
C ASP A 35 -3.02 17.10 -3.73
N LYS A 36 -2.36 16.09 -4.29
CA LYS A 36 -2.89 14.74 -4.51
C LYS A 36 -2.43 13.72 -3.47
N GLN A 37 -1.59 14.13 -2.53
CA GLN A 37 -1.19 13.25 -1.44
C GLN A 37 -2.39 12.87 -0.58
N ARG A 38 -2.43 11.61 -0.15
CA ARG A 38 -3.55 11.07 0.60
C ARG A 38 -3.52 11.58 2.05
N ASP A 39 -4.71 11.90 2.58
CA ASP A 39 -4.96 12.25 3.99
C ASP A 39 -4.01 13.31 4.58
N THR A 40 -3.73 14.37 3.79
CA THR A 40 -2.84 15.47 4.19
C THR A 40 -3.32 16.24 5.41
N GLN A 41 -4.61 16.20 5.72
CA GLN A 41 -5.15 16.79 6.97
C GLN A 41 -4.58 16.10 8.22
N HIS A 42 -4.29 14.80 8.15
CA HIS A 42 -3.76 14.05 9.26
C HIS A 42 -2.23 13.91 9.23
N TYR A 43 -1.65 13.69 8.04
CA TYR A 43 -0.22 13.40 7.89
C TYR A 43 0.61 14.58 7.36
N GLY A 44 -0.03 15.69 7.00
CA GLY A 44 0.64 16.79 6.31
C GLY A 44 1.05 16.43 4.87
N VAL A 45 1.76 17.38 4.25
CA VAL A 45 2.35 17.24 2.92
C VAL A 45 3.84 16.89 3.09
N GLN A 46 4.32 15.90 2.33
CA GLN A 46 5.73 15.50 2.32
C GLN A 46 6.38 15.83 0.97
N GLU A 47 7.64 16.28 1.00
CA GLU A 47 8.39 16.55 -0.25
C GLU A 47 8.79 15.25 -0.96
N SER A 48 9.17 14.23 -0.20
CA SER A 48 9.46 12.88 -0.70
C SER A 48 8.27 11.97 -0.46
N TYR A 49 7.36 11.89 -1.44
CA TYR A 49 6.14 11.09 -1.37
C TYR A 49 6.10 10.04 -2.49
N GLY A 50 6.26 8.78 -2.11
CA GLY A 50 6.29 7.63 -3.02
C GLY A 50 5.05 6.76 -2.96
N TRP A 51 5.08 5.64 -3.70
CA TRP A 51 3.99 4.68 -3.70
C TRP A 51 3.84 4.01 -2.33
N SER A 52 4.94 3.72 -1.62
CA SER A 52 4.91 3.07 -0.31
C SER A 52 4.22 3.94 0.75
N GLU A 53 4.53 5.23 0.82
CA GLU A 53 3.87 6.19 1.72
C GLU A 53 2.38 6.39 1.34
N ASP A 54 2.05 6.48 0.04
CA ASP A 54 0.64 6.53 -0.40
C ASP A 54 -0.14 5.30 0.06
N LYS A 55 0.47 4.11 -0.06
CA LYS A 55 -0.13 2.87 0.44
C LYS A 55 -0.24 2.83 1.94
N ALA A 56 0.79 3.23 2.67
CA ALA A 56 0.75 3.32 4.13
C ALA A 56 -0.43 4.19 4.58
N ARG A 57 -0.61 5.38 3.99
CA ARG A 57 -1.76 6.25 4.28
C ARG A 57 -3.10 5.68 3.82
N GLN A 58 -3.12 4.89 2.74
CA GLN A 58 -4.34 4.22 2.28
C GLN A 58 -4.84 3.16 3.25
N VAL A 59 -3.93 2.40 3.88
CA VAL A 59 -4.29 1.27 4.76
C VAL A 59 -4.11 1.59 6.25
N SER A 60 -3.73 2.82 6.61
CA SER A 60 -3.51 3.22 8.00
C SER A 60 -4.79 3.24 8.85
N ARG A 61 -5.96 3.22 8.21
CA ARG A 61 -7.26 3.13 8.87
C ARG A 61 -8.06 1.97 8.31
N PRO A 62 -8.73 1.18 9.17
CA PRO A 62 -9.61 0.12 8.71
C PRO A 62 -10.70 0.68 7.78
N ALA A 63 -10.82 0.09 6.59
CA ALA A 63 -11.93 0.32 5.69
C ALA A 63 -12.87 -0.89 5.73
N ARG A 64 -14.18 -0.64 5.60
CA ARG A 64 -15.21 -1.70 5.48
C ARG A 64 -15.20 -2.68 6.67
N ALA A 65 -15.15 -2.16 7.89
CA ALA A 65 -15.11 -2.95 9.12
C ALA A 65 -16.31 -3.91 9.27
N ASP A 66 -17.41 -3.63 8.59
CA ASP A 66 -18.64 -4.42 8.57
C ASP A 66 -18.73 -5.44 7.42
N PHE A 67 -17.73 -5.53 6.55
CA PHE A 67 -17.75 -6.43 5.39
C PHE A 67 -17.91 -7.91 5.78
N GLY A 68 -17.28 -8.33 6.86
CA GLY A 68 -17.44 -9.69 7.39
C GLY A 68 -18.86 -9.99 7.89
N ARG A 69 -19.59 -8.99 8.41
CA ARG A 69 -21.02 -9.14 8.75
C ARG A 69 -21.86 -9.25 7.48
N TYR A 70 -21.63 -8.35 6.53
CA TYR A 70 -22.32 -8.35 5.24
C TYR A 70 -22.23 -9.71 4.53
N LEU A 71 -21.03 -10.33 4.47
CA LEU A 71 -20.85 -11.64 3.85
C LEU A 71 -21.68 -12.74 4.53
N ARG A 72 -21.75 -12.75 5.86
CA ARG A 72 -22.56 -13.73 6.61
C ARG A 72 -24.05 -13.57 6.34
N GLU A 73 -24.54 -12.33 6.25
CA GLU A 73 -25.92 -12.03 5.88
C GLU A 73 -26.26 -12.52 4.46
N HIS A 74 -25.26 -12.68 3.59
CA HIS A 74 -25.40 -13.18 2.22
C HIS A 74 -25.06 -14.67 2.09
N GLY A 75 -25.03 -15.42 3.19
CA GLY A 75 -24.88 -16.87 3.19
C GLY A 75 -23.44 -17.39 3.05
N PHE A 76 -22.44 -16.51 3.12
CA PHE A 76 -21.04 -16.94 3.15
C PHE A 76 -20.61 -17.33 4.58
N ARG A 77 -19.95 -18.49 4.69
CA ARG A 77 -19.26 -18.94 5.91
C ARG A 77 -17.81 -18.46 5.91
N LEU A 78 -17.30 -18.06 7.07
CA LEU A 78 -15.96 -17.46 7.24
C LEU A 78 -15.07 -18.24 8.23
N ASP A 79 -15.55 -19.39 8.69
CA ASP A 79 -14.82 -20.38 9.48
C ASP A 79 -13.97 -21.32 8.60
#